data_AF-A0A2K4W728-F1
#
_entry.id   AF-A0A2K4W728-F1
#
_cell.length_a   1.000
_cell.length_b   1.000
_cell.length_c   1.000
_cell.angle_alpha   90.00
_cell.angle_beta   90.00
_cell.angle_gamma   90.00
#
_symmetry.space_group_name_H-M   'P 1'
#
loop_
_entity.id
_entity.type
_entity.pdbx_description
1 polymer ?
#
loop_
_entity_poly.entity_id
_entity_poly.type
_entity_poly.pdbx_seq_one_letter_code
_entity_poly.pdbx_strand_id
1 'polypeptide(L)'
;MDSKEATVRMSVQPLGDGAAHRLAGIAATTALVLEINNLRGGSDALQALSSLKRLVARYAQQSVSPLSLAQWVITHDGLDLQARQALCELAGCSLDFVEIDALTGYYDAKNVGFDCVY
;
A
#
# COMPACT_ATOMS: atom_id res chain seq x y z
N MET A 1 -18.55 19.81 37.45
CA MET A 1 -19.15 19.44 36.15
C MET A 1 -18.12 18.56 35.48
N ASP A 2 -18.20 17.27 35.78
CA ASP A 2 -17.27 16.26 35.27
C ASP A 2 -17.98 15.48 34.17
N SER A 3 -17.53 15.64 32.93
CA SER A 3 -17.93 14.79 31.82
C SER A 3 -16.67 14.14 31.28
N LYS A 4 -16.34 12.96 31.81
CA LYS A 4 -15.36 12.07 31.21
C LYS A 4 -16.05 11.29 30.11
N GLU A 5 -15.75 11.69 28.88
CA GLU A 5 -16.10 10.98 27.67
C GLU A 5 -15.44 9.60 27.70
N ALA A 6 -16.25 8.55 27.83
CA ALA A 6 -15.77 7.17 27.81
C ALA A 6 -15.45 6.78 26.37
N THR A 7 -14.16 6.78 26.01
CA THR A 7 -13.70 6.17 24.76
C THR A 7 -13.95 4.66 24.84
N VAL A 8 -14.98 4.19 24.15
CA VAL A 8 -15.26 2.78 23.93
C VAL A 8 -14.12 2.20 23.09
N ARG A 9 -13.16 1.55 23.74
CA ARG A 9 -12.22 0.67 23.05
C ARG A 9 -13.01 -0.55 22.59
N MET A 10 -13.34 -0.62 21.31
CA MET A 10 -13.80 -1.86 20.69
C MET A 10 -12.66 -2.88 20.78
N SER A 11 -12.75 -3.77 21.78
CA SER A 11 -11.91 -4.94 21.88
C SER A 11 -12.28 -5.88 20.74
N VAL A 12 -11.50 -5.85 19.67
CA VAL A 12 -11.54 -6.88 18.62
C VAL A 12 -11.17 -8.19 19.32
N GLN A 13 -12.12 -9.14 19.39
CA GLN A 13 -11.83 -10.47 19.90
C GLN A 13 -10.74 -11.11 19.03
N PRO A 14 -9.73 -11.77 19.63
CA PRO A 14 -8.71 -12.45 18.85
C PRO A 14 -9.38 -13.51 17.98
N LEU A 15 -9.09 -13.47 16.69
CA LEU A 15 -9.42 -14.54 15.76
C LEU A 15 -8.87 -15.84 16.34
N GLY A 16 -9.71 -16.87 16.51
CA GLY A 16 -9.24 -18.18 16.98
C GLY A 16 -8.09 -18.69 16.12
N ASP A 17 -7.18 -19.48 16.68
CA ASP A 17 -5.89 -19.86 16.06
C ASP A 17 -6.00 -20.33 14.60
N GLY A 18 -7.07 -21.07 14.25
CA GLY A 18 -7.30 -21.52 12.88
C GLY A 18 -7.67 -20.41 11.88
N ALA A 19 -8.28 -19.31 12.33
CA ALA A 19 -8.59 -18.16 11.49
C ALA A 19 -7.38 -17.25 11.30
N ALA A 20 -6.56 -17.06 12.35
CA ALA A 20 -5.29 -16.34 12.23
C ALA A 20 -4.32 -17.04 11.25
N HIS A 21 -4.22 -18.36 11.32
CA HIS A 21 -3.39 -19.14 10.40
C HIS A 21 -3.87 -19.04 8.94
N ARG A 22 -5.18 -19.08 8.70
CA ARG A 22 -5.75 -18.86 7.37
C ARG A 22 -5.45 -17.46 6.82
N LEU A 23 -5.59 -16.43 7.66
CA LEU A 23 -5.27 -15.05 7.26
C LEU A 23 -3.79 -14.89 6.91
N ALA A 24 -2.89 -15.51 7.68
CA ALA A 24 -1.46 -15.51 7.37
C ALA A 24 -1.18 -16.18 6.02
N GLY A 25 -1.82 -17.32 5.73
CA GLY A 25 -1.67 -18.01 4.44
C GLY A 25 -2.21 -17.20 3.25
N ILE A 26 -3.34 -16.51 3.42
CA ILE A 26 -3.88 -15.61 2.40
C ILE A 26 -2.92 -14.43 2.18
N ALA A 27 -2.47 -13.77 3.26
CA ALA A 27 -1.55 -12.64 3.15
C ALA A 27 -0.27 -13.05 2.42
N ALA A 28 0.33 -14.18 2.79
CA ALA A 28 1.56 -14.69 2.17
C ALA A 28 1.43 -15.07 0.69
N THR A 29 0.23 -15.09 0.13
CA THR A 29 -0.05 -15.33 -1.30
C THR A 29 -0.73 -14.14 -1.98
N THR A 30 -0.85 -13.01 -1.28
CA THR A 30 -1.51 -11.80 -1.77
C THR A 30 -0.48 -10.79 -2.23
N ALA A 31 -0.62 -10.29 -3.45
CA ALA A 31 0.09 -9.12 -3.95
C ALA A 31 -0.78 -7.85 -3.82
N LEU A 32 -0.16 -6.74 -3.44
CA LEU A 32 -0.78 -5.41 -3.47
C LEU A 32 -0.25 -4.64 -4.67
N VAL A 33 -1.12 -4.33 -5.63
CA VAL A 33 -0.78 -3.51 -6.81
C VAL A 33 -1.37 -2.11 -6.63
N LEU A 34 -0.50 -1.10 -6.64
CA LEU A 34 -0.84 0.32 -6.53
C LEU A 34 -0.44 1.06 -7.81
N GLU A 35 -1.33 1.94 -8.25
CA GLU A 35 -1.17 2.75 -9.44
C GLU A 35 -1.25 4.22 -9.02
N ILE A 36 -0.23 5.01 -9.33
CA ILE A 36 -0.05 6.34 -8.73
C ILE A 36 -0.81 7.47 -9.43
N ASN A 37 -1.37 7.28 -10.63
CA ASN A 37 -2.11 8.36 -11.29
C ASN A 37 -3.36 8.74 -10.49
N ASN A 38 -4.02 7.77 -9.86
CA ASN A 38 -5.13 8.05 -8.95
C ASN A 38 -4.71 8.83 -7.68
N LEU A 39 -3.43 8.83 -7.34
CA LEU A 39 -2.88 9.57 -6.20
C LEU A 39 -2.48 11.02 -6.55
N ARG A 40 -2.48 11.38 -7.84
CA ARG A 40 -2.19 12.74 -8.32
C ARG A 40 -3.30 13.74 -8.01
N GLY A 41 -4.55 13.29 -7.92
CA GLY A 41 -5.71 14.16 -7.67
C GLY A 41 -5.85 15.31 -8.69
N GLY A 42 -5.33 15.13 -9.91
CA GLY A 42 -5.28 16.18 -10.95
C GLY A 42 -4.13 17.18 -10.82
N SER A 43 -3.07 16.89 -10.05
CA SER A 43 -1.92 17.77 -9.79
C SER A 43 -0.55 17.09 -10.01
N ASP A 44 0.52 17.89 -9.87
CA ASP A 44 1.95 17.59 -10.10
C ASP A 44 2.49 16.35 -9.33
N ALA A 45 3.54 15.72 -9.86
CA ALA A 45 4.14 14.46 -9.39
C ALA A 45 4.56 14.48 -7.90
N LEU A 46 4.95 15.65 -7.37
CA LEU A 46 5.29 15.82 -5.96
C LEU A 46 4.09 15.56 -5.02
N GLN A 47 2.87 15.93 -5.43
CA GLN A 47 1.67 15.65 -4.66
C GLN A 47 1.34 14.15 -4.64
N ALA A 48 1.57 13.46 -5.77
CA ALA A 48 1.41 12.01 -5.85
C ALA A 48 2.37 11.30 -4.88
N LEU A 49 3.63 11.73 -4.81
CA LEU A 49 4.59 11.17 -3.87
C LEU A 49 4.18 11.40 -2.42
N SER A 50 3.71 12.60 -2.07
CA SER A 50 3.22 12.90 -0.70
C SER A 50 2.02 12.02 -0.33
N SER A 51 1.05 11.89 -1.24
CA SER A 51 -0.11 11.01 -1.07
C SER A 51 0.29 9.55 -0.93
N LEU A 52 1.25 9.08 -1.72
CA LEU A 52 1.76 7.72 -1.66
C LEU A 52 2.50 7.43 -0.34
N LYS A 53 3.36 8.34 0.13
CA LYS A 53 4.01 8.23 1.45
C LYS A 53 2.98 8.12 2.57
N ARG A 54 1.93 8.95 2.52
CA ARG A 54 0.83 8.89 3.50
C ARG A 54 0.09 7.56 3.42
N LEU A 55 -0.15 7.03 2.22
CA LEU A 55 -0.81 5.74 2.03
C LEU A 55 0.04 4.58 2.58
N VAL A 56 1.34 4.53 2.27
CA VAL A 56 2.27 3.52 2.80
C VAL A 56 2.30 3.55 4.33
N ALA A 57 2.41 4.75 4.92
CA ALA A 57 2.39 4.90 6.38
C ALA A 57 1.06 4.41 7.02
N ARG A 58 -0.07 4.55 6.31
CA ARG A 58 -1.37 4.03 6.77
C ARG A 58 -1.47 2.51 6.63
N TYR A 59 -0.88 1.94 5.57
CA TYR A 59 -0.83 0.49 5.43
C TYR A 59 0.02 -0.15 6.53
N ALA A 60 1.14 0.47 6.92
CA ALA A 60 1.98 -0.02 8.02
C ALA A 60 1.24 -0.11 9.38
N GLN A 61 0.07 0.53 9.51
CA GLN A 61 -0.76 0.53 10.71
C GLN A 61 -1.95 -0.45 10.64
N GLN A 62 -2.10 -1.22 9.56
CA GLN A 62 -3.20 -2.18 9.40
C GLN A 62 -3.02 -3.41 10.31
N SER A 63 -4.14 -4.06 10.64
CA SER A 63 -4.14 -5.30 11.44
C SER A 63 -3.47 -6.48 10.72
N VAL A 64 -3.48 -6.49 9.40
CA VAL A 64 -2.65 -7.36 8.56
C VAL A 64 -1.46 -6.54 8.11
N SER A 65 -0.26 -6.96 8.52
CA SER A 65 0.96 -6.25 8.19
C SER A 65 1.22 -6.28 6.68
N PRO A 66 1.49 -5.14 6.03
CA PRO A 66 2.12 -5.06 4.71
C PRO A 66 3.25 -6.05 4.45
N LEU A 67 4.09 -6.28 5.46
CA LEU A 67 5.25 -7.18 5.40
C LEU A 67 4.85 -8.66 5.27
N SER A 68 3.58 -8.98 5.55
CA SER A 68 3.04 -10.34 5.38
C SER A 68 2.52 -10.60 3.98
N LEU A 69 2.42 -9.57 3.14
CA LEU A 69 2.02 -9.71 1.74
C LEU A 69 3.18 -10.29 0.93
N ALA A 70 2.85 -11.11 -0.07
CA ALA A 70 3.83 -11.74 -0.95
C ALA A 70 4.62 -10.70 -1.74
N GLN A 71 3.95 -9.63 -2.16
CA GLN A 71 4.50 -8.65 -3.08
C GLN A 71 3.78 -7.31 -3.00
N TRP A 72 4.53 -6.24 -3.28
CA TRP A 72 4.03 -4.88 -3.42
C TRP A 72 4.51 -4.32 -4.75
N VAL A 73 3.58 -4.04 -5.66
CA VAL A 73 3.87 -3.47 -6.97
C VAL A 73 3.35 -2.04 -7.02
N ILE A 74 4.21 -1.10 -7.37
CA ILE A 74 3.87 0.31 -7.56
C ILE A 74 4.16 0.66 -9.03
N THR A 75 3.11 0.90 -9.80
CA THR A 75 3.22 1.43 -11.15
C THR A 75 3.34 2.95 -11.09
N HIS A 76 4.34 3.51 -11.77
CA HIS A 76 4.66 4.93 -11.70
C HIS A 76 5.15 5.53 -13.01
N ASP A 77 4.94 6.82 -13.19
CA ASP A 77 5.50 7.61 -14.28
C ASP A 77 6.31 8.77 -13.66
N GLY A 78 7.63 8.59 -13.60
CA GLY A 78 8.55 9.63 -13.13
C GLY A 78 8.88 9.67 -11.63
N LEU A 79 8.68 8.59 -10.87
CA LEU A 79 9.31 8.48 -9.55
C LEU A 79 10.83 8.29 -9.70
N ASP A 80 11.61 9.23 -9.19
CA ASP A 80 13.06 9.12 -9.15
C ASP A 80 13.54 8.05 -8.14
N LEU A 81 14.84 7.76 -8.14
CA LEU A 81 15.43 6.75 -7.27
C LEU A 81 15.30 7.12 -5.78
N GLN A 82 15.42 8.40 -5.44
CA GLN A 82 15.35 8.88 -4.07
C GLN A 82 13.94 8.68 -3.49
N ALA A 83 12.91 8.97 -4.28
CA ALA A 83 11.52 8.73 -3.94
C ALA A 83 11.25 7.24 -3.71
N ARG A 84 11.76 6.38 -4.60
CA ARG A 84 11.63 4.92 -4.47
C ARG A 84 12.28 4.39 -3.20
N GLN A 85 13.49 4.83 -2.88
CA GLN A 85 14.18 4.46 -1.64
C GLN A 85 13.41 4.89 -0.40
N ALA A 86 12.94 6.14 -0.36
CA ALA A 86 12.15 6.65 0.76
C ALA A 86 10.85 5.86 0.97
N LEU A 87 10.25 5.34 -0.11
CA LEU A 87 9.05 4.50 -0.03
C LEU A 87 9.36 3.12 0.54
N CYS A 88 10.46 2.47 0.13
CA CYS A 88 10.90 1.21 0.71
C CYS A 88 11.21 1.36 2.21
N GLU A 89 11.89 2.42 2.61
CA GLU A 89 12.18 2.73 4.01
C GLU A 89 10.89 2.89 4.84
N LEU A 90 9.89 3.59 4.29
CA LEU A 90 8.59 3.75 4.94
C LEU A 90 7.79 2.45 5.01
N ALA A 91 7.87 1.61 3.99
CA ALA A 91 7.17 0.33 3.96
C ALA A 91 7.82 -0.72 4.87
N GLY A 92 9.12 -0.62 5.12
CA GLY A 92 9.89 -1.61 5.87
C GLY A 92 10.16 -2.89 5.08
N CYS A 93 9.87 -2.91 3.78
CA CYS A 93 10.15 -3.99 2.85
C CYS A 93 10.60 -3.45 1.49
N SER A 94 11.10 -4.35 0.65
CA SER A 94 11.31 -4.07 -0.76
C SER A 94 9.97 -3.89 -1.47
N LEU A 95 9.89 -2.88 -2.33
CA LEU A 95 8.76 -2.60 -3.20
C LEU A 95 9.20 -2.77 -4.65
N ASP A 96 8.35 -3.38 -5.47
CA ASP A 96 8.57 -3.49 -6.90
C ASP A 96 8.03 -2.24 -7.58
N PHE A 97 8.88 -1.58 -8.35
CA PHE A 97 8.53 -0.37 -9.07
C PHE A 97 8.49 -0.66 -10.57
N VAL A 98 7.36 -0.35 -11.19
CA VAL A 98 7.16 -0.54 -12.63
C VAL A 98 6.94 0.82 -13.27
N GLU A 99 7.88 1.21 -14.13
CA GLU A 99 7.75 2.46 -14.86
C GLU A 99 6.74 2.31 -16.00
N ILE A 100 5.78 3.22 -16.06
CA ILE A 100 4.75 3.31 -17.10
C ILE A 100 4.86 4.66 -17.80
N ASP A 101 4.48 4.71 -19.08
CA ASP A 101 4.41 5.99 -19.81
C ASP A 101 3.27 6.85 -19.21
N ALA A 102 3.50 8.15 -19.05
CA ALA A 102 2.49 9.11 -18.59
C ALA A 102 1.25 9.17 -19.52
N LEU A 103 1.37 8.73 -20.78
CA LEU A 103 0.30 8.61 -21.76
C LEU A 103 -0.39 7.25 -21.76
N THR A 104 0.07 6.31 -20.93
CA THR A 104 -0.55 4.97 -20.81
C THR A 104 -2.00 5.13 -20.37
N GLY A 105 -2.92 4.51 -21.11
CA GLY A 105 -4.34 4.54 -20.77
C GLY A 105 -4.61 3.99 -19.38
N TYR A 106 -5.66 4.49 -18.73
CA TYR A 106 -6.04 4.16 -17.36
C TYR A 106 -6.06 2.65 -17.05
N TYR A 107 -6.57 1.84 -17.99
CA TYR A 107 -6.66 0.39 -17.82
C TYR A 107 -5.33 -0.32 -18.07
N ASP A 108 -4.53 0.17 -19.02
CA ASP A 108 -3.26 -0.44 -19.38
C ASP A 108 -2.24 -0.27 -18.25
N ALA A 109 -2.19 0.91 -17.63
CA ALA A 109 -1.32 1.19 -16.48
C ALA A 109 -1.54 0.20 -15.33
N LYS A 110 -2.81 -0.12 -15.04
CA LYS A 110 -3.17 -1.06 -13.98
C LYS A 110 -2.80 -2.50 -14.35
N ASN A 111 -3.08 -2.90 -15.59
CA ASN A 111 -2.78 -4.26 -16.06
C ASN A 111 -1.29 -4.56 -16.06
N VAL A 112 -0.45 -3.57 -16.44
CA VAL A 112 1.02 -3.69 -16.36
C VAL A 112 1.49 -4.03 -14.94
N GLY A 113 0.87 -3.44 -13.91
CA GLY A 113 1.18 -3.77 -12.52
C GLY A 113 0.78 -5.21 -12.14
N PHE A 114 -0.34 -5.72 -12.67
CA PHE A 114 -0.77 -7.10 -12.43
C PHE A 114 0.11 -8.12 -13.16
N ASP A 115 0.61 -7.80 -14.35
CA ASP A 115 1.48 -8.68 -15.13
C ASP A 115 2.85 -8.93 -14.44
N CYS A 116 3.21 -8.11 -13.46
CA CYS A 116 4.42 -8.27 -12.65
C CYS A 116 4.23 -9.12 -11.39
N VAL A 117 3.03 -9.63 -11.13
CA VAL A 117 2.75 -10.50 -9.97
C VAL A 117 3.19 -11.94 -10.24
N TYR A 118 3.86 -12.57 -9.28
CA TYR A 118 4.38 -13.95 -9.39
C TYR A 118 4.07 -14.85 -8.19
#